data_AF-A0AAY4A031-F1
#
_entry.id   AF-A0AAY4A031-F1
#
_cell.length_a   1.000
_cell.length_b   1.000
_cell.length_c   1.000
_cell.angle_alpha   90.00
_cell.angle_beta   90.00
_cell.angle_gamma   90.00
#
_symmetry.space_group_name_H-M   'P 1'
#
loop_
_entity.id
_entity.type
_entity.pdbx_description
1 polymer ?
#
loop_
_entity_poly.entity_id
_entity_poly.type
_entity_poly.pdbx_seq_one_letter_code
_entity_poly.pdbx_strand_id
1 'polypeptide(L)'
;MDLQAMANVFPGIAVNISRSDGRIHSATIKSVDLVKSSVSVEWPENNTTKGKEVEIAELFALNPQLLQAVKPSAQRTPVSAPDREKVSPCGGETLMDVNALHNSTCVSKLLACTVRRCKIIKVDIIFELQAFSSFLNKLIAEECRGNKLFQEMIEEYRDTVEKIPLSITDPVESDRICVCVRKRPLNKKEMAKKDIDVVTIPGKGMLLFHEPKQKVDLTKYLENQVFHFDYSFDDDATNELVYRFSARPLVKTIFEGGMATCFAYGQTGSGKTHTMGGDFSGKNQNSSKGVYALAAQDVFTLLKHKRYSDLDLCTYVTFFEIYNGKVFDLLNKKAPLRVLEDEKQQVQVVGLKEVEVSSVDNVIKLIEKGSACRTSGQTFANAQSSRSHAVLQVILRRHKCLHGKFSLVDLAGNERGTDVSNNDRQTLVETAEINRSLLALKECIRSLGKNNEHIPFRMSKLTQVLRDSFIGENSRTCMIAMISPGMSSCEYTLNTLRYAYRYAKILNLPPSGGTGNVSLNMSIINRSNNKCLKI
;
A
#
# COMPACT_ATOMS: atom_id res chain seq x y z
N MET A 1 33.82 18.81 -18.82
CA MET A 1 32.83 19.46 -19.71
C MET A 1 31.91 20.28 -18.83
N ASP A 2 31.68 21.55 -19.15
CA ASP A 2 30.82 22.46 -18.39
C ASP A 2 29.38 21.92 -18.29
N LEU A 3 28.80 21.92 -17.10
CA LEU A 3 27.39 21.56 -16.89
C LEU A 3 26.43 22.48 -17.70
N GLN A 4 26.83 23.72 -17.95
CA GLN A 4 26.09 24.67 -18.78
C GLN A 4 26.01 24.26 -20.27
N ALA A 5 27.03 23.58 -20.81
CA ALA A 5 27.00 23.11 -22.19
C ALA A 5 25.98 21.96 -22.38
N MET A 6 25.81 21.13 -21.36
CA MET A 6 24.87 20.00 -21.36
C MET A 6 23.41 20.45 -21.39
N ALA A 7 23.10 21.65 -20.88
CA ALA A 7 21.75 22.23 -20.90
C ALA A 7 21.27 22.58 -22.32
N ASN A 8 22.18 22.71 -23.28
CA ASN A 8 21.87 23.04 -24.67
C ASN A 8 21.69 21.80 -25.55
N VAL A 9 21.70 20.59 -24.97
CA VAL A 9 21.55 19.31 -25.69
C VAL A 9 20.24 18.66 -25.25
N PHE A 10 19.21 18.76 -26.08
CA PHE A 10 17.89 18.17 -25.81
C PHE A 10 17.26 17.56 -27.07
N PRO A 11 16.28 16.65 -26.93
CA PRO A 11 15.59 16.03 -28.07
C PRO A 11 15.00 17.06 -29.04
N GLY A 12 15.18 16.81 -30.34
CA GLY A 12 14.66 17.64 -31.43
C GLY A 12 15.68 18.59 -32.07
N ILE A 13 16.89 18.73 -31.51
CA ILE A 13 17.96 19.55 -32.11
C ILE A 13 18.62 18.81 -33.28
N ALA A 14 18.84 19.53 -34.39
CA ALA A 14 19.65 19.06 -35.51
C ALA A 14 21.14 19.25 -35.22
N VAL A 15 21.92 18.17 -35.37
CA VAL A 15 23.35 18.09 -35.04
C VAL A 15 24.11 17.34 -36.12
N ASN A 16 25.35 17.71 -36.35
CA ASN A 16 26.26 16.98 -37.22
C ASN A 16 26.93 15.83 -36.46
N ILE A 17 26.95 14.65 -37.05
CA ILE A 17 27.58 13.45 -36.48
C ILE A 17 28.55 12.82 -37.48
N SER A 18 29.56 12.11 -36.98
CA SER A 18 30.45 11.30 -37.79
C SER A 18 29.86 9.88 -37.95
N ARG A 19 29.70 9.42 -39.18
CA ARG A 19 29.28 8.04 -39.49
C ARG A 19 30.46 7.07 -39.36
N SER A 20 30.18 5.78 -39.30
CA SER A 20 31.21 4.73 -39.19
C SER A 20 32.17 4.67 -40.40
N ASP A 21 31.80 5.29 -41.52
CA ASP A 21 32.61 5.46 -42.74
C ASP A 21 33.40 6.79 -42.77
N GLY A 22 33.38 7.56 -41.66
CA GLY A 22 34.09 8.83 -41.50
C GLY A 22 33.41 10.05 -42.13
N ARG A 23 32.21 9.91 -42.72
CA ARG A 23 31.47 11.04 -43.29
C ARG A 23 30.68 11.80 -42.23
N ILE A 24 30.73 13.14 -42.29
CA ILE A 24 29.90 14.00 -41.43
C ILE A 24 28.51 14.15 -42.06
N HIS A 25 27.46 13.92 -41.25
CA HIS A 25 26.07 13.97 -41.70
C HIS A 25 25.17 14.60 -40.61
N SER A 26 24.09 15.26 -41.02
CA SER A 26 23.13 15.87 -40.10
C SER A 26 22.11 14.85 -39.58
N ALA A 27 21.88 14.84 -38.28
CA ALA A 27 20.92 13.97 -37.59
C ALA A 27 20.17 14.75 -36.51
N THR A 28 19.04 14.20 -36.04
CA THR A 28 18.24 14.82 -34.98
C THR A 28 18.40 14.06 -33.68
N ILE A 29 18.59 14.77 -32.57
CA ILE A 29 18.68 14.15 -31.24
C ILE A 29 17.31 13.58 -30.84
N LYS A 30 17.26 12.30 -30.47
CA LYS A 30 16.06 11.61 -29.99
C LYS A 30 15.97 11.55 -28.47
N SER A 31 17.09 11.23 -27.82
CA SER A 31 17.17 11.12 -26.35
C SER A 31 18.59 11.35 -25.87
N VAL A 32 18.72 11.87 -24.64
CA VAL A 32 19.99 12.19 -23.99
C VAL A 32 20.10 11.34 -22.73
N ASP A 33 21.18 10.57 -22.59
CA ASP A 33 21.49 9.79 -21.40
C ASP A 33 22.64 10.47 -20.64
N LEU A 34 22.28 11.22 -19.61
CA LEU A 34 23.23 11.96 -18.78
C LEU A 34 24.06 11.04 -17.88
N VAL A 35 23.60 9.82 -17.60
CA VAL A 35 24.34 8.85 -16.78
C VAL A 35 25.47 8.24 -17.60
N LYS A 36 25.23 7.97 -18.88
CA LYS A 36 26.23 7.43 -19.81
C LYS A 36 27.04 8.49 -20.57
N SER A 37 26.67 9.76 -20.45
CA SER A 37 27.24 10.87 -21.23
C SER A 37 27.14 10.63 -22.75
N SER A 38 26.01 10.10 -23.21
CA SER A 38 25.75 9.77 -24.62
C SER A 38 24.41 10.32 -25.12
N VAL A 39 24.30 10.47 -26.43
CA VAL A 39 23.10 10.95 -27.13
C VAL A 39 22.71 9.97 -28.21
N SER A 40 21.44 9.59 -28.26
CA SER A 40 20.87 8.84 -29.37
C SER A 40 20.35 9.82 -30.43
N VAL A 41 20.86 9.69 -31.65
CA VAL A 41 20.50 10.52 -32.80
C VAL A 41 19.84 9.66 -33.88
N GLU A 42 18.94 10.25 -34.66
CA GLU A 42 18.26 9.59 -35.78
C GLU A 42 18.22 10.46 -37.04
N TRP A 43 18.27 9.82 -38.22
CA TRP A 43 18.13 10.49 -39.51
C TRP A 43 17.42 9.59 -40.53
N PRO A 44 16.65 10.16 -41.47
CA PRO A 44 16.05 9.40 -42.56
C PRO A 44 17.08 9.08 -43.66
N GLU A 45 17.09 7.83 -44.13
CA GLU A 45 17.94 7.36 -45.25
C GLU A 45 17.20 6.25 -46.03
N ASN A 46 17.03 6.43 -47.34
CA ASN A 46 16.37 5.47 -48.25
C ASN A 46 15.03 4.92 -47.72
N ASN A 47 14.11 5.81 -47.33
CA ASN A 47 12.80 5.47 -46.74
C ASN A 47 12.85 4.68 -45.42
N THR A 48 13.98 4.67 -44.72
CA THR A 48 14.13 4.06 -43.38
C THR A 48 14.79 5.02 -42.40
N THR A 49 14.38 5.02 -41.14
CA THR A 49 15.03 5.81 -40.08
C THR A 49 16.22 5.02 -39.53
N LYS A 50 17.41 5.61 -39.60
CA LYS A 50 18.64 5.08 -38.99
C LYS A 50 18.92 5.83 -37.69
N GLY A 51 19.61 5.18 -36.75
CA GLY A 51 20.02 5.81 -35.51
C GLY A 51 21.38 5.33 -35.03
N LYS A 52 22.05 6.18 -34.24
CA LYS A 52 23.38 5.94 -33.67
C LYS A 52 23.44 6.56 -32.27
N GLU A 53 24.18 5.92 -31.38
CA GLU A 53 24.56 6.50 -30.09
C GLU A 53 25.93 7.18 -30.23
N VAL A 54 26.02 8.45 -29.82
CA VAL A 54 27.22 9.30 -29.97
C VAL A 54 27.59 9.84 -28.59
N GLU A 55 28.87 9.78 -28.24
CA GLU A 55 29.35 10.37 -26.99
C GLU A 55 29.20 11.89 -27.02
N ILE A 56 28.80 12.47 -25.89
CA ILE A 56 28.55 13.91 -25.80
C ILE A 56 29.82 14.73 -26.10
N ALA A 57 31.00 14.21 -25.73
CA ALA A 57 32.28 14.85 -26.06
C ALA A 57 32.52 14.96 -27.57
N GLU A 58 32.23 13.89 -28.33
CA GLU A 58 32.37 13.85 -29.79
C GLU A 58 31.32 14.74 -30.46
N LEU A 59 30.10 14.78 -29.91
CA LEU A 59 29.03 15.63 -30.39
C LEU A 59 29.39 17.11 -30.32
N PHE A 60 30.00 17.57 -29.21
CA PHE A 60 30.46 18.95 -29.06
C PHE A 60 31.64 19.29 -29.97
N ALA A 61 32.53 18.32 -30.24
CA ALA A 61 33.65 18.52 -31.16
C ALA A 61 33.18 18.82 -32.60
N LEU A 62 32.09 18.18 -33.03
CA LEU A 62 31.49 18.38 -34.36
C LEU A 62 30.47 19.53 -34.42
N ASN A 63 30.00 20.00 -33.26
CA ASN A 63 28.97 21.03 -33.16
C ASN A 63 29.37 22.14 -32.16
N PRO A 64 30.44 22.89 -32.43
CA PRO A 64 30.93 23.93 -31.51
C PRO A 64 29.90 25.05 -31.25
N GLN A 65 28.89 25.21 -32.11
CA GLN A 65 27.76 26.13 -31.91
C GLN A 65 26.92 25.79 -30.68
N LEU A 66 26.86 24.52 -30.26
CA LEU A 66 26.15 24.12 -29.04
C LEU A 66 26.82 24.67 -27.76
N LEU A 67 28.08 25.11 -27.87
CA LEU A 67 28.85 25.73 -26.79
C LEU A 67 28.70 27.26 -26.71
N GLN A 68 28.16 27.93 -27.74
CA GLN A 68 28.24 29.40 -27.87
C GLN A 68 26.91 30.17 -27.89
N ALA A 69 25.79 29.58 -27.46
CA ALA A 69 24.51 30.30 -27.40
C ALA A 69 24.40 31.27 -26.20
N VAL A 70 25.37 32.18 -26.03
CA VAL A 70 25.22 33.41 -25.22
C VAL A 70 26.05 34.54 -25.85
N LYS A 71 25.38 35.53 -26.46
CA LYS A 71 25.75 36.96 -26.35
C LYS A 71 24.50 37.82 -26.38
N PRO A 72 24.38 38.76 -25.43
CA PRO A 72 24.40 40.17 -25.78
C PRO A 72 25.80 40.74 -25.60
N SER A 73 26.16 41.62 -26.53
CA SER A 73 27.43 42.33 -26.67
C SER A 73 27.85 43.19 -25.46
N ALA A 74 29.13 43.16 -25.07
CA ALA A 74 29.96 44.36 -24.86
C ALA A 74 31.43 43.96 -24.54
N GLN A 75 32.35 44.80 -24.99
CA GLN A 75 33.80 44.64 -25.02
C GLN A 75 34.46 44.71 -23.64
N ARG A 76 35.57 43.97 -23.44
CA ARG A 76 36.86 44.50 -22.92
C ARG A 76 37.97 43.43 -23.00
N THR A 77 39.17 43.94 -23.30
CA THR A 77 40.46 43.28 -23.58
C THR A 77 41.27 42.96 -22.30
N PRO A 78 42.39 42.23 -22.40
CA PRO A 78 42.76 41.13 -21.49
C PRO A 78 43.85 41.49 -20.47
N VAL A 79 44.02 40.67 -19.43
CA VAL A 79 45.27 40.59 -18.65
C VAL A 79 45.61 39.13 -18.32
N SER A 80 46.88 38.81 -18.55
CA SER A 80 47.59 37.54 -18.46
C SER A 80 47.74 36.96 -17.04
N ALA A 81 47.80 35.63 -16.97
CA ALA A 81 48.19 34.84 -15.80
C ALA A 81 49.66 35.09 -15.37
N PRO A 82 50.05 34.68 -14.15
CA PRO A 82 50.88 33.47 -14.11
C PRO A 82 50.61 32.50 -12.95
N ASP A 83 50.80 31.23 -13.31
CA ASP A 83 51.52 30.14 -12.66
C ASP A 83 51.17 29.52 -11.29
N ARG A 84 51.02 28.19 -11.44
CA ARG A 84 50.97 27.07 -10.52
C ARG A 84 52.06 27.07 -9.45
N GLU A 85 51.68 26.58 -8.26
CA GLU A 85 52.53 25.66 -7.50
C GLU A 85 51.75 24.40 -7.09
N LYS A 86 52.42 23.26 -7.27
CA LYS A 86 52.00 21.89 -6.94
C LYS A 86 52.36 21.60 -5.48
N VAL A 87 51.46 20.99 -4.71
CA VAL A 87 51.84 20.05 -3.64
C VAL A 87 50.77 18.95 -3.51
N SER A 88 51.23 17.71 -3.62
CA SER A 88 50.54 16.43 -3.37
C SER A 88 50.95 15.89 -1.98
N PRO A 89 50.55 14.67 -1.59
CA PRO A 89 49.27 14.24 -1.03
C PRO A 89 49.45 13.72 0.42
N CYS A 90 48.36 13.40 1.14
CA CYS A 90 48.25 12.19 1.97
C CYS A 90 46.99 12.19 2.85
N GLY A 91 46.28 11.07 2.82
CA GLY A 91 45.84 10.38 4.05
C GLY A 91 44.43 10.61 4.53
N GLY A 92 43.61 9.56 4.41
CA GLY A 92 42.85 9.08 5.57
C GLY A 92 41.36 9.40 5.64
N GLU A 93 40.57 8.38 5.27
CA GLU A 93 39.42 7.86 6.01
C GLU A 93 37.97 8.29 5.68
N THR A 94 37.17 7.21 5.69
CA THR A 94 35.74 7.03 5.97
C THR A 94 34.69 7.52 4.96
N LEU A 95 34.21 6.54 4.18
CA LEU A 95 32.93 6.53 3.47
C LEU A 95 31.80 6.72 4.50
N MET A 96 31.08 7.85 4.42
CA MET A 96 29.76 8.00 5.04
C MET A 96 28.65 7.81 3.99
N ASP A 97 27.64 7.09 4.43
CA ASP A 97 26.42 6.60 3.80
C ASP A 97 25.62 7.69 3.03
N VAL A 98 25.17 7.39 1.81
CA VAL A 98 24.59 8.36 0.83
C VAL A 98 23.07 8.57 1.02
N ASN A 99 22.46 8.07 2.10
CA ASN A 99 21.00 8.06 2.25
C ASN A 99 20.38 9.17 3.12
N ALA A 100 21.04 10.33 3.23
CA ALA A 100 20.54 11.46 4.02
C ALA A 100 20.14 12.71 3.20
N LEU A 101 19.35 12.57 2.13
CA LEU A 101 18.76 13.71 1.41
C LEU A 101 17.25 13.51 1.20
N HIS A 102 16.43 13.70 2.24
CA HIS A 102 14.96 13.76 2.09
C HIS A 102 14.24 14.69 3.09
N ASN A 103 14.94 15.69 3.65
CA ASN A 103 14.33 16.74 4.49
C ASN A 103 14.86 18.12 4.05
N SER A 104 13.98 19.11 3.86
CA SER A 104 14.39 20.48 3.46
C SER A 104 15.27 21.19 4.53
N THR A 105 15.24 20.70 5.77
CA THR A 105 16.14 21.09 6.87
C THR A 105 17.52 20.43 6.80
N CYS A 106 17.68 19.34 6.05
CA CYS A 106 18.97 18.69 5.85
C CYS A 106 19.77 19.40 4.76
N VAL A 107 19.13 19.83 3.65
CA VAL A 107 19.80 20.58 2.57
C VAL A 107 20.40 21.89 3.06
N SER A 108 19.70 22.61 3.94
CA SER A 108 20.18 23.85 4.56
C SER A 108 21.31 23.63 5.58
N LYS A 109 21.30 22.50 6.32
CA LYS A 109 22.41 22.11 7.21
C LYS A 109 23.62 21.53 6.48
N LEU A 110 23.41 20.79 5.38
CA LEU A 110 24.47 20.30 4.50
C LEU A 110 25.14 21.47 3.79
N LEU A 111 24.36 22.45 3.29
CA LEU A 111 24.91 23.71 2.76
C LEU A 111 25.74 24.45 3.80
N ALA A 112 25.27 24.56 5.05
CA ALA A 112 26.00 25.24 6.11
C ALA A 112 27.30 24.53 6.53
N CYS A 113 27.34 23.18 6.45
CA CYS A 113 28.52 22.38 6.77
C CYS A 113 29.56 22.41 5.63
N THR A 114 29.12 22.35 4.37
CA THR A 114 30.00 22.43 3.19
C THR A 114 30.59 23.84 3.01
N VAL A 115 29.86 24.89 3.37
CA VAL A 115 30.32 26.28 3.27
C VAL A 115 31.38 26.66 4.32
N ARG A 116 31.54 25.88 5.42
CA ARG A 116 32.56 26.16 6.45
C ARG A 116 33.94 25.54 6.21
N ARG A 117 34.10 24.67 5.20
CA ARG A 117 35.39 23.98 4.94
C ARG A 117 36.08 24.32 3.62
N CYS A 118 35.48 25.12 2.74
CA CYS A 118 36.14 25.56 1.51
C CYS A 118 36.40 27.08 1.51
N LYS A 119 37.62 27.47 1.88
CA LYS A 119 38.22 28.67 1.31
C LYS A 119 38.72 28.26 -0.07
N ILE A 120 38.31 29.01 -1.11
CA ILE A 120 38.60 28.82 -2.55
C ILE A 120 37.50 28.01 -3.26
N ILE A 121 37.02 28.56 -4.39
CA ILE A 121 35.81 28.24 -5.19
C ILE A 121 34.54 28.92 -4.65
N LYS A 122 34.53 30.26 -4.71
CA LYS A 122 33.34 31.09 -4.48
C LYS A 122 32.85 31.62 -5.82
N VAL A 123 31.59 31.29 -6.17
CA VAL A 123 30.58 32.02 -6.97
C VAL A 123 29.81 31.06 -7.89
N ASP A 124 30.47 30.23 -8.70
CA ASP A 124 29.77 29.44 -9.74
C ASP A 124 28.96 28.25 -9.21
N ILE A 125 29.50 27.50 -8.22
CA ILE A 125 28.76 26.39 -7.59
C ILE A 125 27.53 26.89 -6.80
N ILE A 126 27.61 28.10 -6.25
CA ILE A 126 26.48 28.71 -5.53
C ILE A 126 25.39 29.09 -6.52
N PHE A 127 25.75 29.63 -7.70
CA PHE A 127 24.81 29.98 -8.76
C PHE A 127 24.13 28.74 -9.36
N GLU A 128 24.85 27.64 -9.59
CA GLU A 128 24.27 26.37 -10.07
C GLU A 128 23.36 25.72 -9.01
N LEU A 129 23.75 25.72 -7.72
CA LEU A 129 22.89 25.22 -6.64
C LEU A 129 21.63 26.10 -6.46
N GLN A 130 21.74 27.41 -6.65
CA GLN A 130 20.60 28.33 -6.64
C GLN A 130 19.69 28.13 -7.85
N ALA A 131 20.25 27.90 -9.04
CA ALA A 131 19.49 27.60 -10.24
C ALA A 131 18.77 26.25 -10.12
N PHE A 132 19.45 25.20 -9.65
CA PHE A 132 18.87 23.88 -9.41
C PHE A 132 17.78 23.93 -8.32
N SER A 133 18.03 24.68 -7.24
CA SER A 133 17.01 24.94 -6.22
C SER A 133 15.81 25.69 -6.79
N SER A 134 16.02 26.70 -7.64
CA SER A 134 14.94 27.45 -8.28
C SER A 134 14.11 26.59 -9.26
N PHE A 135 14.75 25.66 -9.96
CA PHE A 135 14.12 24.72 -10.88
C PHE A 135 13.29 23.67 -10.13
N LEU A 136 13.86 23.07 -9.07
CA LEU A 136 13.12 22.21 -8.13
C LEU A 136 11.93 22.95 -7.53
N ASN A 137 12.10 24.20 -7.11
CA ASN A 137 11.00 25.01 -6.57
C ASN A 137 9.91 25.29 -7.61
N LYS A 138 10.26 25.47 -8.90
CA LYS A 138 9.27 25.60 -9.99
C LYS A 138 8.52 24.30 -10.25
N LEU A 139 9.21 23.15 -10.31
CA LEU A 139 8.58 21.83 -10.45
C LEU A 139 7.65 21.51 -9.28
N ILE A 140 8.10 21.77 -8.05
CA ILE A 140 7.28 21.64 -6.84
C ILE A 140 6.07 22.58 -6.91
N ALA A 141 6.25 23.82 -7.41
CA ALA A 141 5.14 24.77 -7.55
C ALA A 141 4.12 24.34 -8.63
N GLU A 142 4.54 23.70 -9.73
CA GLU A 142 3.65 23.14 -10.75
C GLU A 142 2.92 21.89 -10.25
N GLU A 143 3.60 20.99 -9.54
CA GLU A 143 2.99 19.82 -8.89
C GLU A 143 1.98 20.25 -7.81
N CYS A 144 2.31 21.28 -7.00
CA CYS A 144 1.39 21.87 -6.03
C CYS A 144 0.16 22.50 -6.69
N ARG A 145 0.30 23.17 -7.85
CA ARG A 145 -0.85 23.66 -8.63
C ARG A 145 -1.68 22.50 -9.18
N GLY A 146 -1.00 21.45 -9.63
CA GLY A 146 -1.62 20.29 -10.21
C GLY A 146 -2.47 19.49 -9.22
N ASN A 147 -2.00 19.37 -7.98
CA ASN A 147 -2.72 18.74 -6.89
C ASN A 147 -3.89 19.62 -6.42
N LYS A 148 -3.71 20.93 -6.39
CA LYS A 148 -4.78 21.87 -6.04
C LYS A 148 -6.00 21.76 -6.97
N LEU A 149 -5.79 21.60 -8.28
CA LEU A 149 -6.90 21.42 -9.23
C LEU A 149 -7.72 20.15 -8.94
N PHE A 150 -7.05 19.02 -8.69
CA PHE A 150 -7.77 17.79 -8.35
C PHE A 150 -8.53 17.91 -7.03
N GLN A 151 -7.95 18.61 -6.05
CA GLN A 151 -8.63 18.89 -4.79
C GLN A 151 -9.92 19.71 -5.01
N GLU A 152 -9.85 20.79 -5.79
CA GLU A 152 -11.01 21.63 -6.13
C GLU A 152 -12.11 20.83 -6.84
N MET A 153 -11.74 19.98 -7.82
CA MET A 153 -12.68 19.09 -8.51
C MET A 153 -13.35 18.08 -7.57
N ILE A 154 -12.62 17.55 -6.58
CA ILE A 154 -13.16 16.60 -5.60
C ILE A 154 -14.10 17.32 -4.63
N GLU A 155 -13.76 18.52 -4.18
CA GLU A 155 -14.59 19.34 -3.30
C GLU A 155 -15.92 19.69 -3.99
N GLU A 156 -15.88 20.16 -5.24
CA GLU A 156 -17.10 20.42 -6.03
C GLU A 156 -17.98 19.15 -6.16
N TYR A 157 -17.36 17.99 -6.40
CA TYR A 157 -18.11 16.74 -6.48
C TYR A 157 -18.72 16.35 -5.12
N ARG A 158 -17.99 16.53 -4.01
CA ARG A 158 -18.47 16.22 -2.66
C ARG A 158 -19.69 17.05 -2.27
N ASP A 159 -19.77 18.30 -2.72
CA ASP A 159 -20.93 19.17 -2.49
C ASP A 159 -22.21 18.65 -3.17
N THR A 160 -22.08 17.81 -4.20
CA THR A 160 -23.23 17.19 -4.89
C THR A 160 -23.72 15.90 -4.22
N VAL A 161 -22.99 15.38 -3.23
CA VAL A 161 -23.25 14.06 -2.64
C VAL A 161 -23.84 14.20 -1.23
N GLU A 162 -25.03 13.65 -1.04
CA GLU A 162 -25.64 13.54 0.28
C GLU A 162 -24.91 12.48 1.12
N LYS A 163 -24.52 12.84 2.36
CA LYS A 163 -23.90 11.93 3.32
C LYS A 163 -24.92 11.46 4.35
N ILE A 164 -25.12 10.16 4.43
CA ILE A 164 -25.96 9.48 5.40
C ILE A 164 -25.07 8.49 6.16
N PRO A 165 -24.37 8.94 7.22
CA PRO A 165 -23.41 8.10 7.93
C PRO A 165 -24.09 6.91 8.60
N LEU A 166 -23.35 5.82 8.76
CA LEU A 166 -23.83 4.63 9.46
C LEU A 166 -23.98 4.92 10.96
N SER A 167 -25.16 4.68 11.50
CA SER A 167 -25.44 4.86 12.92
C SER A 167 -25.28 3.54 13.67
N ILE A 168 -24.89 3.62 14.94
CA ILE A 168 -24.85 2.45 15.82
C ILE A 168 -26.23 1.79 15.99
N THR A 169 -27.33 2.52 15.76
CA THR A 169 -28.70 2.00 15.88
C THR A 169 -29.16 1.20 14.67
N ASP A 170 -28.42 1.24 13.57
CA ASP A 170 -28.85 0.60 12.33
C ASP A 170 -28.91 -0.93 12.48
N PRO A 171 -29.87 -1.59 11.81
CA PRO A 171 -30.00 -3.05 11.87
C PRO A 171 -28.77 -3.72 11.26
N VAL A 172 -28.36 -4.84 11.84
CA VAL A 172 -27.23 -5.64 11.34
C VAL A 172 -27.76 -6.86 10.62
N GLU A 173 -27.49 -6.94 9.32
CA GLU A 173 -27.79 -8.12 8.50
C GLU A 173 -26.78 -9.25 8.79
N SER A 174 -27.25 -10.49 8.69
CA SER A 174 -26.53 -11.68 9.16
C SER A 174 -26.33 -12.67 8.01
N ASP A 175 -25.49 -12.30 7.06
CA ASP A 175 -25.15 -13.16 5.93
C ASP A 175 -24.01 -14.13 6.23
N ARG A 176 -23.89 -15.15 5.37
CA ARG A 176 -22.79 -16.12 5.45
C ARG A 176 -21.44 -15.44 5.19
N ILE A 177 -21.40 -14.52 4.25
CA ILE A 177 -20.24 -13.67 3.98
C ILE A 177 -20.66 -12.21 4.11
N CYS A 178 -19.86 -11.44 4.85
CA CYS A 178 -19.98 -10.00 4.96
C CYS A 178 -18.69 -9.34 4.48
N VAL A 179 -18.81 -8.33 3.62
CA VAL A 179 -17.70 -7.54 3.08
C VAL A 179 -17.91 -6.09 3.46
N CYS A 180 -17.02 -5.61 4.33
CA CYS A 180 -16.98 -4.24 4.77
C CYS A 180 -15.78 -3.51 4.15
N VAL A 181 -15.89 -2.19 4.01
CA VAL A 181 -14.75 -1.31 3.72
C VAL A 181 -14.59 -0.26 4.81
N ARG A 182 -13.35 0.01 5.21
CA ARG A 182 -13.00 1.03 6.20
C ARG A 182 -11.96 2.00 5.63
N LYS A 183 -12.33 3.27 5.56
CA LYS A 183 -11.43 4.39 5.32
C LYS A 183 -10.80 4.81 6.65
N ARG A 184 -9.48 4.98 6.68
CA ARG A 184 -8.82 5.69 7.80
C ARG A 184 -8.69 7.18 7.50
N PRO A 185 -8.52 8.05 8.49
CA PRO A 185 -8.15 9.45 8.25
C PRO A 185 -6.75 9.58 7.63
N LEU A 186 -6.50 10.72 6.98
CA LEU A 186 -5.14 11.12 6.56
C LEU A 186 -4.25 11.24 7.80
N ASN A 187 -3.05 10.68 7.73
CA ASN A 187 -2.09 10.74 8.82
C ASN A 187 -1.28 12.05 8.79
N LYS A 188 -0.61 12.39 9.89
CA LYS A 188 0.19 13.63 10.01
C LYS A 188 1.24 13.80 8.90
N LYS A 189 1.82 12.70 8.39
CA LYS A 189 2.83 12.75 7.31
C LYS A 189 2.18 13.06 5.96
N GLU A 190 1.02 12.47 5.68
CA GLU A 190 0.21 12.75 4.48
C GLU A 190 -0.29 14.19 4.47
N MET A 191 -0.81 14.66 5.61
CA MET A 191 -1.22 16.06 5.79
C MET A 191 -0.05 17.03 5.60
N ALA A 192 1.13 16.71 6.15
CA ALA A 192 2.33 17.54 5.97
C ALA A 192 2.79 17.60 4.50
N LYS A 193 2.56 16.53 3.73
CA LYS A 193 2.81 16.47 2.29
C LYS A 193 1.69 17.10 1.46
N LYS A 194 0.60 17.57 2.08
CA LYS A 194 -0.62 18.03 1.40
C LYS A 194 -1.17 16.96 0.44
N ASP A 195 -1.12 15.70 0.85
CA ASP A 195 -1.74 14.60 0.10
C ASP A 195 -3.26 14.80 0.06
N ILE A 196 -3.88 14.47 -1.07
CA ILE A 196 -5.30 14.75 -1.31
C ILE A 196 -6.11 13.53 -0.90
N ASP A 197 -7.21 13.73 -0.17
CA ASP A 197 -8.18 12.67 0.08
C ASP A 197 -9.02 12.40 -1.17
N VAL A 198 -8.80 11.25 -1.82
CA VAL A 198 -9.50 10.83 -3.04
C VAL A 198 -10.66 9.86 -2.78
N VAL A 199 -11.05 9.66 -1.52
CA VAL A 199 -12.11 8.73 -1.13
C VAL A 199 -13.24 9.47 -0.42
N THR A 200 -14.47 9.24 -0.86
CA THR A 200 -15.67 9.75 -0.19
C THR A 200 -16.56 8.58 0.18
N ILE A 201 -17.05 8.55 1.42
CA ILE A 201 -18.00 7.54 1.89
C ILE A 201 -19.33 8.26 2.17
N PRO A 202 -20.32 8.14 1.25
CA PRO A 202 -21.65 8.71 1.45
C PRO A 202 -22.44 7.96 2.52
N GLY A 203 -22.10 6.69 2.78
CA GLY A 203 -22.79 5.80 3.71
C GLY A 203 -23.66 4.76 3.00
N LYS A 204 -24.48 4.01 3.75
CA LYS A 204 -25.30 2.88 3.27
C LYS A 204 -24.52 1.85 2.42
N GLY A 205 -23.29 1.54 2.82
CA GLY A 205 -22.45 0.58 2.07
C GLY A 205 -21.82 1.14 0.80
N MET A 206 -22.12 2.38 0.41
CA MET A 206 -21.54 3.04 -0.76
C MET A 206 -20.15 3.62 -0.45
N LEU A 207 -19.26 3.53 -1.43
CA LEU A 207 -17.96 4.20 -1.46
C LEU A 207 -17.72 4.81 -2.84
N LEU A 208 -17.25 6.05 -2.85
CA LEU A 208 -16.86 6.79 -4.04
C LEU A 208 -15.34 6.94 -4.07
N PHE A 209 -14.75 6.54 -5.18
CA PHE A 209 -13.32 6.64 -5.44
C PHE A 209 -13.07 7.62 -6.58
N HIS A 210 -12.40 8.72 -6.28
CA HIS A 210 -12.10 9.79 -7.23
C HIS A 210 -10.73 9.55 -7.86
N GLU A 211 -10.65 8.75 -8.93
CA GLU A 211 -9.36 8.42 -9.57
C GLU A 211 -8.85 9.64 -10.38
N PRO A 212 -7.73 10.28 -10.00
CA PRO A 212 -7.18 11.40 -10.75
C PRO A 212 -6.52 10.90 -12.02
N LYS A 213 -6.97 11.39 -13.17
CA LYS A 213 -6.43 11.02 -14.48
C LYS A 213 -6.08 12.24 -15.32
N GLN A 214 -5.29 11.98 -16.34
CA GLN A 214 -4.84 12.98 -17.30
C GLN A 214 -5.03 12.43 -18.71
N LYS A 215 -5.67 13.23 -19.56
CA LYS A 215 -5.83 12.93 -20.99
C LYS A 215 -4.52 13.14 -21.73
N VAL A 216 -4.48 12.69 -22.99
CA VAL A 216 -3.33 12.86 -23.89
C VAL A 216 -3.00 14.34 -24.13
N ASP A 217 -4.02 15.20 -24.12
CA ASP A 217 -3.90 16.66 -24.25
C ASP A 217 -3.49 17.37 -22.93
N LEU A 218 -3.08 16.60 -21.92
CA LEU A 218 -2.73 17.05 -20.57
C LEU A 218 -3.91 17.59 -19.74
N THR A 219 -5.15 17.52 -20.24
CA THR A 219 -6.33 17.88 -19.45
C THR A 219 -6.53 16.92 -18.29
N LYS A 220 -6.58 17.46 -17.08
CA LYS A 220 -6.86 16.72 -15.85
C LYS A 220 -8.35 16.49 -15.69
N TYR A 221 -8.71 15.28 -15.26
CA TYR A 221 -10.10 14.93 -14.98
C TYR A 221 -10.17 13.88 -13.87
N LEU A 222 -11.34 13.76 -13.25
CA LEU A 222 -11.63 12.72 -12.26
C LEU A 222 -12.43 11.60 -12.92
N GLU A 223 -12.00 10.37 -12.74
CA GLU A 223 -12.81 9.19 -13.01
C GLU A 223 -13.42 8.67 -11.72
N ASN A 224 -14.69 9.04 -11.50
CA ASN A 224 -15.42 8.68 -10.29
C ASN A 224 -15.96 7.25 -10.41
N GLN A 225 -15.42 6.35 -9.58
CA GLN A 225 -15.85 4.96 -9.49
C GLN A 225 -16.68 4.74 -8.22
N VAL A 226 -17.83 4.10 -8.38
CA VAL A 226 -18.73 3.76 -7.26
C VAL A 226 -18.58 2.27 -6.93
N PHE A 227 -18.35 1.98 -5.65
CA PHE A 227 -18.34 0.63 -5.11
C PHE A 227 -19.45 0.48 -4.07
N HIS A 228 -20.11 -0.68 -4.06
CA HIS A 228 -21.11 -1.04 -3.07
C HIS A 228 -20.61 -2.25 -2.28
N PHE A 229 -20.68 -2.14 -0.96
CA PHE A 229 -20.32 -3.15 0.03
C PHE A 229 -21.48 -3.29 1.02
N ASP A 230 -21.44 -4.30 1.89
CA ASP A 230 -22.48 -4.47 2.91
C ASP A 230 -22.43 -3.32 3.92
N TYR A 231 -21.22 -2.92 4.31
CA TYR A 231 -20.98 -1.75 5.15
C TYR A 231 -19.78 -0.94 4.66
N SER A 232 -19.89 0.39 4.72
CA SER A 232 -18.81 1.33 4.46
C SER A 232 -18.62 2.26 5.66
N PHE A 233 -17.39 2.30 6.17
CA PHE A 233 -17.00 3.06 7.34
C PHE A 233 -16.09 4.21 6.93
N ASP A 234 -16.50 5.44 7.25
CA ASP A 234 -15.72 6.66 7.03
C ASP A 234 -14.55 6.80 8.01
N ASP A 235 -13.84 7.92 7.89
CA ASP A 235 -12.67 8.24 8.69
C ASP A 235 -12.97 8.60 10.15
N ASP A 236 -14.24 8.87 10.49
CA ASP A 236 -14.69 9.11 11.87
C ASP A 236 -15.13 7.82 12.58
N ALA A 237 -15.32 6.72 11.83
CA ALA A 237 -15.76 5.45 12.36
C ALA A 237 -14.75 4.82 13.35
N THR A 238 -15.23 4.59 14.58
CA THR A 238 -14.46 3.96 15.65
C THR A 238 -14.32 2.45 15.46
N ASN A 239 -13.34 1.83 16.14
CA ASN A 239 -13.19 0.37 16.13
C ASN A 239 -14.44 -0.35 16.67
N GLU A 240 -15.17 0.26 17.60
CA GLU A 240 -16.40 -0.30 18.17
C GLU A 240 -17.55 -0.32 17.16
N LEU A 241 -17.71 0.77 16.39
CA LEU A 241 -18.67 0.81 15.29
C LEU A 241 -18.34 -0.24 14.23
N VAL A 242 -17.07 -0.32 13.82
CA VAL A 242 -16.60 -1.33 12.86
C VAL A 242 -16.86 -2.74 13.40
N TYR A 243 -16.50 -3.02 14.66
CA TYR A 243 -16.72 -4.31 15.32
C TYR A 243 -18.19 -4.72 15.31
N ARG A 244 -19.08 -3.80 15.66
CA ARG A 244 -20.53 -4.04 15.76
C ARG A 244 -21.13 -4.60 14.47
N PHE A 245 -20.76 -4.05 13.33
CA PHE A 245 -21.33 -4.42 12.03
C PHE A 245 -20.54 -5.53 11.31
N SER A 246 -19.30 -5.81 11.73
CA SER A 246 -18.43 -6.82 11.09
C SER A 246 -18.32 -8.12 11.90
N ALA A 247 -17.53 -8.11 12.98
CA ALA A 247 -17.13 -9.30 13.71
C ALA A 247 -18.12 -9.69 14.83
N ARG A 248 -18.89 -8.75 15.38
CA ARG A 248 -19.83 -9.02 16.47
C ARG A 248 -20.91 -10.06 16.13
N PRO A 249 -21.58 -10.03 14.96
CA PRO A 249 -22.57 -11.05 14.59
C PRO A 249 -21.99 -12.45 14.55
N LEU A 250 -20.70 -12.58 14.22
CA LEU A 250 -20.00 -13.86 14.11
C LEU A 250 -19.75 -14.52 15.47
N VAL A 251 -19.78 -13.76 16.57
CA VAL A 251 -19.65 -14.35 17.91
C VAL A 251 -20.81 -15.32 18.16
N LYS A 252 -22.03 -14.98 17.75
CA LYS A 252 -23.20 -15.86 17.90
C LYS A 252 -22.98 -17.21 17.18
N THR A 253 -22.35 -17.19 16.00
CA THR A 253 -22.08 -18.39 15.19
C THR A 253 -21.26 -19.44 15.93
N ILE A 254 -20.25 -19.04 16.71
CA ILE A 254 -19.43 -20.01 17.45
C ILE A 254 -20.16 -20.63 18.65
N PHE A 255 -21.14 -19.94 19.23
CA PHE A 255 -22.00 -20.51 20.27
C PHE A 255 -23.03 -21.49 19.69
N GLU A 256 -23.36 -21.35 18.40
CA GLU A 256 -24.25 -22.25 17.66
C GLU A 256 -23.51 -23.46 17.06
N GLY A 257 -22.27 -23.71 17.50
CA GLY A 257 -21.46 -24.84 17.04
C GLY A 257 -20.76 -24.60 15.69
N GLY A 258 -20.70 -23.34 15.24
CA GLY A 258 -20.16 -22.96 13.95
C GLY A 258 -18.71 -22.49 13.96
N MET A 259 -18.20 -22.21 12.77
CA MET A 259 -16.89 -21.61 12.55
C MET A 259 -17.08 -20.17 12.06
N ALA A 260 -16.30 -19.26 12.62
CA ALA A 260 -16.31 -17.86 12.24
C ALA A 260 -14.91 -17.43 11.84
N THR A 261 -14.79 -16.62 10.78
CA THR A 261 -13.55 -15.93 10.45
C THR A 261 -13.80 -14.46 10.18
N CYS A 262 -12.99 -13.58 10.75
CA CYS A 262 -12.94 -12.18 10.37
C CYS A 262 -11.51 -11.83 9.99
N PHE A 263 -11.28 -11.29 8.80
CA PHE A 263 -9.95 -10.88 8.36
C PHE A 263 -9.88 -9.43 7.89
N ALA A 264 -8.82 -8.74 8.30
CA ALA A 264 -8.49 -7.40 7.83
C ALA A 264 -7.55 -7.50 6.62
N TYR A 265 -7.92 -6.88 5.50
CA TYR A 265 -7.16 -6.91 4.24
C TYR A 265 -6.91 -5.49 3.72
N GLY A 266 -5.73 -5.21 3.19
CA GLY A 266 -5.39 -3.89 2.63
C GLY A 266 -3.90 -3.60 2.71
N GLN A 267 -3.48 -2.44 2.20
CA GLN A 267 -2.06 -2.11 2.09
C GLN A 267 -1.40 -1.89 3.46
N THR A 268 -0.08 -1.91 3.50
CA THR A 268 0.64 -1.43 4.70
C THR A 268 0.28 0.01 5.01
N GLY A 269 0.04 0.26 6.30
CA GLY A 269 -0.39 1.56 6.81
C GLY A 269 -1.87 1.88 6.60
N SER A 270 -2.71 0.99 6.05
CA SER A 270 -4.15 1.26 5.90
C SER A 270 -4.99 1.09 7.17
N GLY A 271 -4.42 0.57 8.27
CA GLY A 271 -5.11 0.44 9.56
C GLY A 271 -5.56 -0.98 9.95
N LYS A 272 -5.06 -2.03 9.29
CA LYS A 272 -5.34 -3.44 9.63
C LYS A 272 -5.05 -3.76 11.11
N THR A 273 -3.79 -3.62 11.53
CA THR A 273 -3.36 -3.91 12.90
C THR A 273 -3.99 -2.96 13.92
N HIS A 274 -4.28 -1.70 13.57
CA HIS A 274 -5.00 -0.76 14.42
C HIS A 274 -6.42 -1.26 14.72
N THR A 275 -7.12 -1.75 13.68
CA THR A 275 -8.47 -2.28 13.84
C THR A 275 -8.47 -3.58 14.64
N MET A 276 -7.59 -4.51 14.29
CA MET A 276 -7.57 -5.84 14.89
C MET A 276 -7.01 -5.82 16.32
N GLY A 277 -5.83 -5.22 16.50
CA GLY A 277 -5.08 -5.23 17.75
C GLY A 277 -5.24 -3.98 18.61
N GLY A 278 -5.90 -2.92 18.15
CA GLY A 278 -6.17 -1.71 18.94
C GLY A 278 -5.19 -0.56 18.72
N ASP A 279 -5.43 0.55 19.44
CA ASP A 279 -4.79 1.85 19.22
C ASP A 279 -3.31 1.84 19.64
N PHE A 280 -2.47 2.56 18.91
CA PHE A 280 -1.05 2.74 19.28
C PHE A 280 -0.84 4.10 19.94
N SER A 281 -0.43 4.11 21.20
CA SER A 281 0.07 5.28 21.93
C SER A 281 1.58 5.21 22.04
N GLY A 282 2.28 5.75 21.04
CA GLY A 282 3.74 5.64 20.94
C GLY A 282 4.17 4.20 20.68
N LYS A 283 4.95 3.61 21.61
CA LYS A 283 5.34 2.19 21.54
C LYS A 283 4.34 1.24 22.18
N ASN A 284 3.38 1.76 22.96
CA ASN A 284 2.41 0.95 23.69
C ASN A 284 1.14 0.80 22.85
N GLN A 285 0.67 -0.43 22.69
CA GLN A 285 -0.58 -0.75 22.02
C GLN A 285 -1.68 -0.95 23.06
N ASN A 286 -2.72 -0.13 23.01
CA ASN A 286 -3.91 -0.31 23.83
C ASN A 286 -4.80 -1.40 23.20
N SER A 287 -4.54 -2.64 23.60
CA SER A 287 -5.20 -3.81 23.05
C SER A 287 -6.70 -3.89 23.39
N SER A 288 -7.16 -3.16 24.41
CA SER A 288 -8.55 -3.19 24.88
C SER A 288 -9.57 -2.66 23.86
N LYS A 289 -9.13 -1.82 22.91
CA LYS A 289 -9.98 -1.19 21.89
C LYS A 289 -9.90 -1.87 20.51
N GLY A 290 -9.16 -2.98 20.40
CA GLY A 290 -9.08 -3.76 19.17
C GLY A 290 -10.23 -4.74 19.02
N VAL A 291 -10.52 -5.15 17.78
CA VAL A 291 -11.50 -6.20 17.48
C VAL A 291 -11.21 -7.50 18.24
N TYR A 292 -9.93 -7.84 18.51
CA TYR A 292 -9.57 -8.99 19.33
C TYR A 292 -10.17 -8.94 20.74
N ALA A 293 -10.03 -7.80 21.43
CA ALA A 293 -10.52 -7.63 22.79
C ALA A 293 -12.04 -7.46 22.84
N LEU A 294 -12.62 -6.71 21.90
CA LEU A 294 -14.07 -6.54 21.79
C LEU A 294 -14.78 -7.88 21.54
N ALA A 295 -14.23 -8.71 20.65
CA ALA A 295 -14.75 -10.07 20.43
C ALA A 295 -14.67 -10.92 21.70
N ALA A 296 -13.56 -10.86 22.44
CA ALA A 296 -13.43 -11.58 23.70
C ALA A 296 -14.44 -11.10 24.75
N GLN A 297 -14.70 -9.79 24.86
CA GLN A 297 -15.71 -9.23 25.77
C GLN A 297 -17.10 -9.80 25.49
N ASP A 298 -17.53 -9.81 24.22
CA ASP A 298 -18.83 -10.36 23.85
C ASP A 298 -18.90 -11.87 24.04
N VAL A 299 -17.81 -12.62 23.79
CA VAL A 299 -17.74 -14.05 24.10
C VAL A 299 -17.98 -14.30 25.60
N PHE A 300 -17.27 -13.62 26.49
CA PHE A 300 -17.46 -13.79 27.93
C PHE A 300 -18.81 -13.31 28.44
N THR A 301 -19.41 -12.33 27.76
CA THR A 301 -20.78 -11.89 28.04
C THR A 301 -21.80 -12.97 27.64
N LEU A 302 -21.63 -13.58 26.46
CA LEU A 302 -22.49 -14.64 25.95
C LEU A 302 -22.37 -15.95 26.76
N LEU A 303 -21.20 -16.29 27.28
CA LEU A 303 -21.03 -17.44 28.20
C LEU A 303 -21.93 -17.34 29.45
N LYS A 304 -22.13 -16.12 29.96
CA LYS A 304 -22.99 -15.86 31.13
C LYS A 304 -24.48 -15.79 30.78
N HIS A 305 -24.82 -15.75 29.50
CA HIS A 305 -26.20 -15.65 29.07
C HIS A 305 -26.93 -16.98 29.33
N LYS A 306 -28.16 -16.92 29.89
CA LYS A 306 -29.00 -18.10 30.22
C LYS A 306 -29.23 -19.11 29.08
N ARG A 307 -28.96 -18.71 27.83
CA ARG A 307 -29.13 -19.57 26.65
C ARG A 307 -27.94 -20.51 26.43
N TYR A 308 -26.78 -20.15 26.96
CA TYR A 308 -25.51 -20.83 26.74
C TYR A 308 -24.84 -21.28 28.03
N SER A 309 -25.29 -20.80 29.19
CA SER A 309 -24.77 -21.19 30.51
C SER A 309 -24.77 -22.70 30.73
N ASP A 310 -25.79 -23.40 30.20
CA ASP A 310 -26.00 -24.82 30.44
C ASP A 310 -25.16 -25.71 29.51
N LEU A 311 -24.44 -25.10 28.56
CA LEU A 311 -23.59 -25.83 27.62
C LEU A 311 -22.24 -26.24 28.23
N ASP A 312 -21.86 -25.67 29.37
CA ASP A 312 -20.58 -25.89 30.05
C ASP A 312 -19.37 -25.72 29.11
N LEU A 313 -19.27 -24.53 28.51
CA LEU A 313 -18.25 -24.20 27.52
C LEU A 313 -16.98 -23.65 28.18
N CYS A 314 -15.85 -24.30 27.93
CA CYS A 314 -14.52 -23.81 28.25
C CYS A 314 -13.97 -22.95 27.10
N THR A 315 -13.35 -21.82 27.43
CA THR A 315 -12.78 -20.91 26.43
C THR A 315 -11.26 -21.04 26.37
N TYR A 316 -10.74 -21.20 25.16
CA TYR A 316 -9.31 -21.28 24.88
C TYR A 316 -8.92 -20.20 23.87
N VAL A 317 -7.69 -19.70 23.98
CA VAL A 317 -7.12 -18.74 23.04
C VAL A 317 -5.82 -19.29 22.47
N THR A 318 -5.65 -19.13 21.16
CA THR A 318 -4.38 -19.35 20.45
C THR A 318 -3.96 -18.06 19.76
N PHE A 319 -2.66 -17.86 19.60
CA PHE A 319 -2.15 -16.76 18.81
C PHE A 319 -0.86 -17.17 18.10
N PHE A 320 -0.86 -17.11 16.78
CA PHE A 320 0.29 -17.49 15.95
C PHE A 320 0.46 -16.55 14.76
N GLU A 321 1.64 -16.55 14.17
CA GLU A 321 1.92 -15.85 12.93
C GLU A 321 2.33 -16.81 11.82
N ILE A 322 1.96 -16.47 10.59
CA ILE A 322 2.45 -17.10 9.36
C ILE A 322 3.42 -16.13 8.72
N TYR A 323 4.69 -16.52 8.69
CA TYR A 323 5.77 -15.70 8.16
C TYR A 323 6.69 -16.56 7.29
N ASN A 324 6.94 -16.07 6.07
CA ASN A 324 7.77 -16.73 5.08
C ASN A 324 7.41 -18.24 4.88
N GLY A 325 6.11 -18.53 4.73
CA GLY A 325 5.60 -19.89 4.49
C GLY A 325 5.67 -20.84 5.70
N LYS A 326 6.12 -20.35 6.86
CA LYS A 326 6.22 -21.08 8.13
C LYS A 326 5.24 -20.52 9.16
N VAL A 327 4.88 -21.34 10.13
CA VAL A 327 3.95 -20.97 11.21
C VAL A 327 4.72 -20.91 12.53
N PHE A 328 4.49 -19.87 13.33
CA PHE A 328 5.18 -19.64 14.60
C PHE A 328 4.19 -19.29 15.71
N ASP A 329 4.30 -19.95 16.85
CA ASP A 329 3.44 -19.71 18.02
C ASP A 329 3.85 -18.43 18.77
N LEU A 330 3.00 -17.42 18.78
CA LEU A 330 3.27 -16.14 19.45
C LEU A 330 3.10 -16.22 20.98
N LEU A 331 2.35 -17.19 21.48
CA LEU A 331 2.18 -17.42 22.93
C LEU A 331 3.31 -18.29 23.51
N ASN A 332 4.04 -18.99 22.62
CA ASN A 332 5.17 -19.85 22.93
C ASN A 332 6.50 -19.39 22.30
N LYS A 333 6.82 -18.09 22.40
CA LYS A 333 8.12 -17.49 22.02
C LYS A 333 8.55 -17.78 20.56
N LYS A 334 7.63 -17.70 19.60
CA LYS A 334 7.85 -18.01 18.18
C LYS A 334 8.33 -19.45 17.95
N ALA A 335 7.84 -20.42 18.74
CA ALA A 335 8.12 -21.83 18.48
C ALA A 335 7.59 -22.21 17.07
N PRO A 336 8.41 -22.85 16.22
CA PRO A 336 7.99 -23.24 14.88
C PRO A 336 6.96 -24.37 14.94
N LEU A 337 5.89 -24.25 14.17
CA LEU A 337 4.78 -25.19 14.13
C LEU A 337 4.68 -25.87 12.75
N ARG A 338 4.13 -27.08 12.74
CA ARG A 338 3.85 -27.82 11.50
C ARG A 338 2.36 -27.82 11.20
N VAL A 339 2.01 -27.55 9.95
CA VAL A 339 0.62 -27.61 9.46
C VAL A 339 0.46 -28.91 8.69
N LEU A 340 -0.37 -29.81 9.22
CA LEU A 340 -0.68 -31.12 8.67
C LEU A 340 -2.18 -31.21 8.32
N GLU A 341 -2.53 -32.13 7.44
CA GLU A 341 -3.90 -32.43 7.02
C GLU A 341 -4.16 -33.91 7.35
N ASP A 342 -5.30 -34.20 7.98
CA ASP A 342 -5.68 -35.58 8.33
C ASP A 342 -6.43 -36.30 7.20
N GLU A 343 -6.81 -37.56 7.42
CA GLU A 343 -7.57 -38.38 6.45
C GLU A 343 -8.94 -37.79 6.10
N LYS A 344 -9.49 -36.93 6.97
CA LYS A 344 -10.77 -36.22 6.78
C LYS A 344 -10.57 -34.85 6.12
N GLN A 345 -9.37 -34.55 5.63
CA GLN A 345 -8.98 -33.25 5.07
C GLN A 345 -9.08 -32.09 6.06
N GLN A 346 -9.08 -32.35 7.37
CA GLN A 346 -9.04 -31.29 8.38
C GLN A 346 -7.61 -30.84 8.61
N VAL A 347 -7.40 -29.52 8.60
CA VAL A 347 -6.07 -28.95 8.77
C VAL A 347 -5.80 -28.71 10.25
N GLN A 348 -4.71 -29.30 10.76
CA GLN A 348 -4.28 -29.20 12.14
C GLN A 348 -2.90 -28.53 12.23
N VAL A 349 -2.78 -27.57 13.15
CA VAL A 349 -1.50 -26.92 13.47
C VAL A 349 -0.88 -27.63 14.67
N VAL A 350 0.01 -28.58 14.40
CA VAL A 350 0.60 -29.46 15.43
C VAL A 350 1.55 -28.66 16.31
N GLY A 351 1.34 -28.78 17.62
CA GLY A 351 2.13 -28.11 18.65
C GLY A 351 1.67 -26.69 18.99
N LEU A 352 0.56 -26.22 18.40
CA LEU A 352 -0.02 -24.92 18.75
C LEU A 352 -0.52 -24.93 20.20
N LYS A 353 -0.07 -23.95 20.99
CA LYS A 353 -0.45 -23.84 22.39
C LYS A 353 -1.85 -23.25 22.54
N GLU A 354 -2.80 -24.07 22.97
CA GLU A 354 -4.12 -23.61 23.46
C GLU A 354 -4.01 -23.20 24.93
N VAL A 355 -4.28 -21.91 25.22
CA VAL A 355 -4.28 -21.39 26.59
C VAL A 355 -5.72 -21.21 27.05
N GLU A 356 -6.10 -21.92 28.12
CA GLU A 356 -7.40 -21.76 28.74
C GLU A 356 -7.50 -20.39 29.42
N VAL A 357 -8.64 -19.72 29.25
CA VAL A 357 -8.90 -18.38 29.76
C VAL A 357 -10.27 -18.31 30.45
N SER A 358 -10.31 -17.66 31.62
CA SER A 358 -11.53 -17.51 32.41
C SER A 358 -12.02 -16.06 32.50
N SER A 359 -11.26 -15.10 31.96
CA SER A 359 -11.60 -13.68 31.98
C SER A 359 -11.09 -12.94 30.74
N VAL A 360 -11.75 -11.82 30.42
CA VAL A 360 -11.35 -10.89 29.34
C VAL A 360 -9.93 -10.37 29.58
N ASP A 361 -9.57 -10.04 30.82
CA ASP A 361 -8.24 -9.52 31.17
C ASP A 361 -7.13 -10.52 30.86
N ASN A 362 -7.40 -11.83 30.99
CA ASN A 362 -6.44 -12.86 30.59
C ASN A 362 -6.23 -12.85 29.08
N VAL A 363 -7.30 -12.68 28.29
CA VAL A 363 -7.20 -12.59 26.83
C VAL A 363 -6.42 -11.35 26.41
N ILE A 364 -6.70 -10.19 27.02
CA ILE A 364 -5.96 -8.95 26.73
C ILE A 364 -4.46 -9.12 27.01
N LYS A 365 -4.08 -9.72 28.14
CA LYS A 365 -2.68 -10.02 28.47
C LYS A 365 -2.02 -10.96 27.44
N LEU A 366 -2.75 -11.95 26.92
CA LEU A 366 -2.25 -12.83 25.86
C LEU A 366 -2.07 -12.10 24.53
N ILE A 367 -3.00 -11.20 24.17
CA ILE A 367 -2.90 -10.35 22.97
C ILE A 367 -1.65 -9.47 23.07
N GLU A 368 -1.44 -8.80 24.21
CA GLU A 368 -0.27 -7.94 24.44
C GLU A 368 1.03 -8.75 24.36
N LYS A 369 1.08 -9.91 25.01
CA LYS A 369 2.23 -10.82 24.95
C LYS A 369 2.53 -11.27 23.53
N GLY A 370 1.52 -11.69 22.77
CA GLY A 370 1.68 -12.14 21.40
C GLY A 370 2.07 -11.01 20.46
N SER A 371 1.52 -9.81 20.64
CA SER A 371 1.84 -8.61 19.85
C SER A 371 3.28 -8.12 20.10
N ALA A 372 3.72 -8.15 21.37
CA ALA A 372 5.10 -7.88 21.73
C ALA A 372 6.06 -8.91 21.11
N CYS A 373 5.70 -10.20 21.17
CA CYS A 373 6.48 -11.27 20.56
C CYS A 373 6.58 -11.10 19.04
N ARG A 374 5.47 -10.79 18.36
CA ARG A 374 5.42 -10.48 16.92
C ARG A 374 6.38 -9.36 16.56
N THR A 375 6.51 -8.34 17.40
CA THR A 375 7.34 -7.15 17.16
C THR A 375 8.82 -7.34 17.54
N SER A 376 9.14 -8.27 18.45
CA SER A 376 10.52 -8.56 18.85
C SER A 376 11.34 -9.14 17.69
N GLY A 377 12.29 -8.36 17.17
CA GLY A 377 13.17 -8.71 16.04
C GLY A 377 13.72 -7.54 15.18
N GLN A 378 13.45 -6.27 15.50
CA GLN A 378 13.70 -5.16 14.56
C GLN A 378 15.07 -4.50 14.65
N THR A 379 15.75 -4.40 13.51
CA THR A 379 16.53 -3.22 13.10
C THR A 379 15.59 -2.22 12.42
N PHE A 380 15.82 -0.93 12.67
CA PHE A 380 14.97 0.27 12.50
C PHE A 380 14.17 0.53 11.20
N ALA A 381 14.07 -0.38 10.23
CA ALA A 381 13.47 -0.12 8.92
C ALA A 381 12.20 -0.92 8.56
N ASN A 382 11.84 -1.98 9.30
CA ASN A 382 10.82 -2.94 8.86
C ASN A 382 9.74 -3.18 9.93
N ALA A 383 8.53 -2.64 9.72
CA ALA A 383 7.37 -2.93 10.57
C ALA A 383 6.92 -4.38 10.38
N GLN A 384 7.33 -5.31 11.25
CA GLN A 384 7.02 -6.75 11.11
C GLN A 384 5.52 -7.07 10.94
N SER A 385 4.61 -6.23 11.43
CA SER A 385 3.18 -6.40 11.22
C SER A 385 2.73 -6.32 9.75
N SER A 386 3.51 -5.69 8.86
CA SER A 386 3.21 -5.71 7.43
C SER A 386 3.64 -6.99 6.72
N ARG A 387 4.46 -7.83 7.36
CA ARG A 387 5.15 -8.94 6.67
C ARG A 387 4.80 -10.34 7.15
N SER A 388 4.06 -10.45 8.25
CA SER A 388 3.50 -11.70 8.72
C SER A 388 1.98 -11.59 8.86
N HIS A 389 1.27 -12.68 8.58
CA HIS A 389 -0.16 -12.80 8.88
C HIS A 389 -0.30 -13.23 10.32
N ALA A 390 -1.04 -12.49 11.14
CA ALA A 390 -1.32 -12.86 12.52
C ALA A 390 -2.73 -13.45 12.63
N VAL A 391 -2.84 -14.59 13.32
CA VAL A 391 -4.10 -15.31 13.52
C VAL A 391 -4.32 -15.52 15.01
N LEU A 392 -5.31 -14.82 15.56
CA LEU A 392 -5.79 -15.04 16.92
C LEU A 392 -7.07 -15.87 16.85
N GLN A 393 -7.14 -16.98 17.59
CA GLN A 393 -8.34 -17.81 17.63
C GLN A 393 -8.93 -17.83 19.02
N VAL A 394 -10.25 -17.66 19.09
CA VAL A 394 -11.05 -17.94 20.28
C VAL A 394 -11.79 -19.25 20.03
N ILE A 395 -11.54 -20.23 20.88
CA ILE A 395 -12.03 -21.60 20.72
C ILE A 395 -12.92 -21.93 21.90
N LEU A 396 -14.15 -22.36 21.62
CA LEU A 396 -15.08 -22.89 22.62
C LEU A 396 -15.03 -24.41 22.57
N ARG A 397 -14.83 -25.05 23.73
CA ARG A 397 -14.86 -26.49 23.87
C ARG A 397 -15.91 -26.92 24.87
N ARG A 398 -16.61 -28.01 24.56
CA ARG A 398 -17.55 -28.69 25.46
C ARG A 398 -16.97 -30.05 25.80
N HIS A 399 -16.69 -30.32 27.07
CA HIS A 399 -16.04 -31.58 27.51
C HIS A 399 -14.80 -31.95 26.66
N LYS A 400 -13.93 -30.98 26.37
CA LYS A 400 -12.73 -31.08 25.50
C LYS A 400 -13.00 -31.26 23.99
N CYS A 401 -14.24 -31.52 23.57
CA CYS A 401 -14.62 -31.51 22.15
C CYS A 401 -14.74 -30.08 21.63
N LEU A 402 -14.33 -29.85 20.38
CA LEU A 402 -14.48 -28.54 19.73
C LEU A 402 -15.96 -28.24 19.53
N HIS A 403 -16.45 -27.14 20.10
CA HIS A 403 -17.81 -26.64 19.91
C HIS A 403 -17.84 -25.59 18.81
N GLY A 404 -17.02 -24.54 18.93
CA GLY A 404 -16.95 -23.46 17.94
C GLY A 404 -15.58 -22.79 17.92
N LYS A 405 -15.24 -22.17 16.79
CA LYS A 405 -13.93 -21.52 16.58
C LYS A 405 -14.09 -20.20 15.85
N PHE A 406 -13.63 -19.11 16.47
CA PHE A 406 -13.58 -17.79 15.85
C PHE A 406 -12.12 -17.42 15.54
N SER A 407 -11.78 -17.32 14.26
CA SER A 407 -10.46 -16.90 13.80
C SER A 407 -10.48 -15.42 13.41
N LEU A 408 -9.69 -14.61 14.10
CA LEU A 408 -9.51 -13.18 13.84
C LEU A 408 -8.12 -12.98 13.22
N VAL A 409 -8.09 -12.52 11.97
CA VAL A 409 -6.87 -12.51 11.14
C VAL A 409 -6.46 -11.09 10.78
N ASP A 410 -5.22 -10.73 11.09
CA ASP A 410 -4.56 -9.50 10.62
C ASP A 410 -3.58 -9.89 9.51
N LEU A 411 -4.00 -9.70 8.25
CA LEU A 411 -3.19 -10.08 7.10
C LEU A 411 -2.00 -9.13 6.90
N ALA A 412 -0.95 -9.63 6.26
CA ALA A 412 0.15 -8.83 5.75
C ALA A 412 -0.32 -7.78 4.72
N GLY A 413 0.52 -6.79 4.43
CA GLY A 413 0.26 -5.79 3.39
C GLY A 413 0.16 -6.42 1.99
N ASN A 414 -0.68 -5.84 1.12
CA ASN A 414 -0.85 -6.28 -0.27
C ASN A 414 -0.14 -5.40 -1.30
N GLU A 415 0.84 -4.58 -0.87
CA GLU A 415 1.73 -3.81 -1.73
C GLU A 415 2.69 -4.70 -2.56
N ARG A 416 3.28 -4.13 -3.62
CA ARG A 416 4.16 -4.85 -4.54
C ARG A 416 5.62 -4.78 -4.09
N GLY A 417 6.42 -5.76 -4.51
CA GLY A 417 7.86 -5.80 -4.22
C GLY A 417 8.66 -4.64 -4.81
N THR A 418 8.15 -3.98 -5.86
CA THR A 418 8.73 -2.76 -6.45
C THR A 418 8.70 -1.56 -5.50
N ASP A 419 7.85 -1.61 -4.49
CA ASP A 419 7.58 -0.49 -3.59
C ASP A 419 8.48 -0.52 -2.36
N VAL A 420 9.32 -1.56 -2.26
CA VAL A 420 10.26 -1.73 -1.18
C VAL A 420 11.55 -1.01 -1.54
N SER A 421 11.85 0.05 -0.80
CA SER A 421 13.03 0.89 -1.01
C SER A 421 14.38 0.19 -0.80
N ASN A 422 14.37 -1.04 -0.26
CA ASN A 422 15.57 -1.78 0.10
C ASN A 422 15.57 -3.14 -0.62
N ASN A 423 16.47 -3.29 -1.60
CA ASN A 423 16.61 -4.48 -2.44
C ASN A 423 17.33 -5.64 -1.73
N ASP A 424 17.15 -5.78 -0.43
CA ASP A 424 17.73 -6.90 0.31
C ASP A 424 17.04 -8.21 -0.10
N ARG A 425 17.85 -9.25 -0.35
CA ARG A 425 17.38 -10.55 -0.82
C ARG A 425 16.34 -11.16 0.11
N GLN A 426 16.51 -11.01 1.42
CA GLN A 426 15.55 -11.52 2.40
C GLN A 426 14.20 -10.81 2.29
N THR A 427 14.22 -9.49 2.13
CA THR A 427 13.00 -8.69 1.99
C THR A 427 12.24 -9.00 0.69
N LEU A 428 12.95 -9.31 -0.40
CA LEU A 428 12.33 -9.77 -1.65
C LEU A 428 11.65 -11.14 -1.50
N VAL A 429 12.28 -12.08 -0.80
CA VAL A 429 11.69 -13.41 -0.52
C VAL A 429 10.44 -13.27 0.37
N GLU A 430 10.51 -12.45 1.41
CA GLU A 430 9.35 -12.13 2.26
C GLU A 430 8.18 -11.59 1.42
N THR A 431 8.46 -10.60 0.57
CA THR A 431 7.43 -9.95 -0.26
C THR A 431 6.84 -10.91 -1.29
N ALA A 432 7.65 -11.79 -1.87
CA ALA A 432 7.17 -12.84 -2.78
C ALA A 432 6.22 -13.82 -2.07
N GLU A 433 6.55 -14.23 -0.84
CA GLU A 433 5.73 -15.16 -0.08
C GLU A 433 4.42 -14.54 0.43
N ILE A 434 4.45 -13.26 0.85
CA ILE A 434 3.25 -12.50 1.17
C ILE A 434 2.31 -12.47 -0.05
N ASN A 435 2.83 -12.09 -1.22
CA ASN A 435 2.04 -12.05 -2.44
C ASN A 435 1.52 -13.42 -2.87
N ARG A 436 2.31 -14.49 -2.69
CA ARG A 436 1.87 -15.88 -2.93
C ARG A 436 0.67 -16.25 -2.05
N SER A 437 0.75 -15.96 -0.75
CA SER A 437 -0.32 -16.28 0.20
C SER A 437 -1.61 -15.47 -0.05
N LEU A 438 -1.50 -14.19 -0.38
CA LEU A 438 -2.64 -13.36 -0.73
C LEU A 438 -3.25 -13.79 -2.07
N LEU A 439 -2.44 -14.11 -3.09
CA LEU A 439 -2.91 -14.63 -4.37
C LEU A 439 -3.65 -15.97 -4.19
N ALA A 440 -3.10 -16.88 -3.38
CA ALA A 440 -3.77 -18.13 -3.04
C ALA A 440 -5.16 -17.89 -2.42
N LEU A 441 -5.26 -16.92 -1.49
CA LEU A 441 -6.56 -16.53 -0.91
C LEU A 441 -7.52 -15.99 -1.98
N LYS A 442 -7.04 -15.16 -2.94
CA LYS A 442 -7.86 -14.68 -4.07
C LYS A 442 -8.38 -15.84 -4.92
N GLU A 443 -7.51 -16.80 -5.22
CA GLU A 443 -7.86 -17.95 -6.06
C GLU A 443 -8.82 -18.91 -5.35
N CYS A 444 -8.65 -19.15 -4.04
CA CYS A 444 -9.61 -19.92 -3.23
C CYS A 444 -11.00 -19.30 -3.29
N ILE A 445 -11.10 -17.99 -3.05
CA ILE A 445 -12.34 -17.23 -3.09
C ILE A 445 -12.97 -17.24 -4.49
N ARG A 446 -12.16 -17.02 -5.54
CA ARG A 446 -12.62 -17.04 -6.94
C ARG A 446 -13.15 -18.42 -7.33
N SER A 447 -12.55 -19.49 -6.81
CA SER A 447 -12.94 -20.88 -7.12
C SER A 447 -14.21 -21.28 -6.37
N LEU A 448 -14.34 -20.84 -5.11
CA LEU A 448 -15.58 -20.97 -4.32
C LEU A 448 -16.76 -20.31 -5.06
N GLY A 449 -16.51 -19.12 -5.62
CA GLY A 449 -17.47 -18.38 -6.41
C GLY A 449 -17.99 -19.02 -7.70
N LYS A 450 -17.15 -19.82 -8.33
CA LYS A 450 -17.50 -20.52 -9.57
C LYS A 450 -18.10 -21.90 -9.30
N ASN A 451 -18.27 -22.28 -8.03
CA ASN A 451 -18.62 -23.64 -7.60
C ASN A 451 -17.72 -24.70 -8.26
N ASN A 452 -16.41 -24.41 -8.35
CA ASN A 452 -15.44 -25.38 -8.83
C ASN A 452 -15.37 -26.56 -7.85
N GLU A 453 -15.32 -27.78 -8.38
CA GLU A 453 -15.21 -29.01 -7.57
C GLU A 453 -13.94 -29.03 -6.70
N HIS A 454 -12.82 -28.53 -7.25
CA HIS A 454 -11.55 -28.43 -6.53
C HIS A 454 -11.19 -26.97 -6.21
N ILE A 455 -11.11 -26.66 -4.91
CA ILE A 455 -10.64 -25.35 -4.40
C ILE A 455 -9.18 -25.49 -3.93
N PRO A 456 -8.25 -24.66 -4.43
CA PRO A 456 -6.80 -24.85 -4.24
C PRO A 456 -6.27 -24.38 -2.87
N PHE A 457 -6.82 -24.87 -1.75
CA PHE A 457 -6.41 -24.46 -0.40
C PHE A 457 -4.95 -24.77 -0.07
N ARG A 458 -4.32 -25.71 -0.77
CA ARG A 458 -2.93 -26.12 -0.51
C ARG A 458 -1.87 -25.13 -1.01
N MET A 459 -2.24 -24.10 -1.77
CA MET A 459 -1.31 -23.14 -2.39
C MET A 459 -0.54 -22.28 -1.38
N SER A 460 -1.04 -22.11 -0.15
CA SER A 460 -0.34 -21.38 0.90
C SER A 460 -0.71 -21.90 2.29
N LYS A 461 0.15 -21.68 3.29
CA LYS A 461 -0.18 -22.04 4.68
C LYS A 461 -1.37 -21.25 5.24
N LEU A 462 -1.55 -20.00 4.79
CA LEU A 462 -2.71 -19.19 5.17
C LEU A 462 -4.02 -19.84 4.72
N THR A 463 -4.11 -20.21 3.44
CA THR A 463 -5.32 -20.86 2.89
C THR A 463 -5.55 -22.26 3.44
N GLN A 464 -4.48 -23.00 3.78
CA GLN A 464 -4.60 -24.29 4.47
C GLN A 464 -5.25 -24.09 5.85
N VAL A 465 -4.72 -23.17 6.66
CA VAL A 465 -5.24 -22.90 8.02
C VAL A 465 -6.68 -22.37 8.00
N LEU A 466 -7.05 -21.58 6.99
CA LEU A 466 -8.39 -21.01 6.86
C LEU A 466 -9.40 -21.92 6.14
N ARG A 467 -8.99 -23.11 5.67
CA ARG A 467 -9.81 -24.02 4.87
C ARG A 467 -11.18 -24.27 5.48
N ASP A 468 -11.21 -24.70 6.74
CA ASP A 468 -12.44 -25.07 7.43
C ASP A 468 -13.43 -23.88 7.53
N SER A 469 -12.91 -22.66 7.57
CA SER A 469 -13.71 -21.44 7.65
C SER A 469 -14.39 -21.06 6.34
N PHE A 470 -13.95 -21.60 5.21
CA PHE A 470 -14.58 -21.36 3.92
C PHE A 470 -15.51 -22.51 3.48
N ILE A 471 -15.16 -23.76 3.80
CA ILE A 471 -15.92 -24.94 3.34
C ILE A 471 -17.02 -25.35 4.33
N GLY A 472 -16.86 -25.06 5.63
CA GLY A 472 -17.82 -25.51 6.66
C GLY A 472 -19.26 -25.11 6.37
N GLU A 473 -20.19 -26.06 6.54
CA GLU A 473 -21.64 -25.86 6.34
C GLU A 473 -22.17 -24.76 7.28
N ASN A 474 -21.77 -24.81 8.56
CA ASN A 474 -22.05 -23.77 9.55
C ASN A 474 -20.86 -22.83 9.72
N SER A 475 -20.35 -22.29 8.61
CA SER A 475 -19.25 -21.33 8.62
C SER A 475 -19.66 -19.97 8.09
N ARG A 476 -19.24 -18.91 8.80
CA ARG A 476 -19.45 -17.51 8.40
C ARG A 476 -18.15 -16.74 8.36
N THR A 477 -18.04 -15.83 7.41
CA THR A 477 -16.82 -15.06 7.17
C THR A 477 -17.09 -13.58 7.01
N CYS A 478 -16.27 -12.73 7.60
CA CYS A 478 -16.26 -11.29 7.37
C CYS A 478 -14.90 -10.83 6.84
N MET A 479 -14.92 -10.03 5.77
CA MET A 479 -13.75 -9.32 5.24
C MET A 479 -13.88 -7.84 5.57
N ILE A 480 -12.86 -7.26 6.19
CA ILE A 480 -12.76 -5.81 6.40
C ILE A 480 -11.64 -5.27 5.50
N ALA A 481 -12.02 -4.63 4.41
CA ALA A 481 -11.11 -4.00 3.46
C ALA A 481 -10.66 -2.62 3.98
N MET A 482 -9.41 -2.50 4.35
CA MET A 482 -8.80 -1.28 4.92
C MET A 482 -8.14 -0.47 3.81
N ILE A 483 -8.54 0.79 3.65
CA ILE A 483 -8.03 1.66 2.58
C ILE A 483 -7.39 2.94 3.12
N SER A 484 -6.36 3.40 2.41
CA SER A 484 -5.73 4.71 2.64
C SER A 484 -6.42 5.77 1.76
N PRO A 485 -6.80 6.93 2.31
CA PRO A 485 -7.52 7.97 1.57
C PRO A 485 -6.63 8.78 0.61
N GLY A 486 -5.31 8.81 0.84
CA GLY A 486 -4.38 9.67 0.11
C GLY A 486 -4.24 9.32 -1.37
N MET A 487 -4.15 10.34 -2.21
CA MET A 487 -3.91 10.23 -3.66
C MET A 487 -2.63 9.45 -3.97
N SER A 488 -1.60 9.60 -3.15
CA SER A 488 -0.35 8.84 -3.26
C SER A 488 -0.55 7.31 -3.16
N SER A 489 -1.68 6.87 -2.58
CA SER A 489 -2.05 5.46 -2.41
C SER A 489 -3.15 5.00 -3.39
N CYS A 490 -3.50 5.81 -4.38
CA CYS A 490 -4.63 5.58 -5.31
C CYS A 490 -4.60 4.18 -5.94
N GLU A 491 -3.47 3.73 -6.47
CA GLU A 491 -3.36 2.40 -7.11
C GLU A 491 -3.64 1.25 -6.11
N TYR A 492 -3.08 1.34 -4.89
CA TYR A 492 -3.26 0.31 -3.86
C TYR A 492 -4.69 0.27 -3.35
N THR A 493 -5.30 1.44 -3.12
CA THR A 493 -6.70 1.55 -2.72
C THR A 493 -7.61 0.95 -3.78
N LEU A 494 -7.42 1.28 -5.06
CA LEU A 494 -8.22 0.73 -6.16
C LEU A 494 -8.08 -0.80 -6.27
N ASN A 495 -6.86 -1.33 -6.13
CA ASN A 495 -6.63 -2.78 -6.11
C ASN A 495 -7.34 -3.48 -4.94
N THR A 496 -7.39 -2.82 -3.78
CA THR A 496 -8.06 -3.33 -2.58
C THR A 496 -9.57 -3.33 -2.75
N LEU A 497 -10.14 -2.23 -3.25
CA LEU A 497 -11.57 -2.07 -3.55
C LEU A 497 -12.04 -3.07 -4.60
N ARG A 498 -11.31 -3.23 -5.72
CA ARG A 498 -11.64 -4.20 -6.77
C ARG A 498 -11.66 -5.63 -6.25
N TYR A 499 -10.73 -5.97 -5.34
CA TYR A 499 -10.67 -7.29 -4.74
C TYR A 499 -11.86 -7.54 -3.80
N ALA A 500 -12.13 -6.62 -2.88
CA ALA A 500 -13.27 -6.70 -1.97
C ALA A 500 -14.61 -6.73 -2.73
N TYR A 501 -14.75 -5.90 -3.78
CA TYR A 501 -15.96 -5.84 -4.58
C TYR A 501 -16.23 -7.16 -5.34
N ARG A 502 -15.17 -7.79 -5.86
CA ARG A 502 -15.29 -9.14 -6.44
C ARG A 502 -15.71 -10.14 -5.37
N TYR A 503 -15.16 -10.05 -4.16
CA TYR A 503 -15.53 -10.94 -3.06
C TYR A 503 -17.02 -10.84 -2.72
N ALA A 504 -17.55 -9.62 -2.59
CA ALA A 504 -18.97 -9.37 -2.33
C ALA A 504 -19.85 -9.91 -3.48
N LYS A 505 -19.54 -9.55 -4.73
CA LYS A 505 -20.34 -9.95 -5.90
C LYS A 505 -20.39 -11.46 -6.13
N ILE A 506 -19.29 -12.15 -5.87
CA ILE A 506 -19.17 -13.59 -6.10
C ILE A 506 -20.08 -14.40 -5.16
N LEU A 507 -20.38 -13.87 -3.98
CA LEU A 507 -21.02 -14.64 -2.90
C LEU A 507 -22.46 -14.20 -2.61
N ASN A 508 -22.88 -13.05 -3.18
CA ASN A 508 -24.27 -12.58 -3.19
C ASN A 508 -25.07 -13.09 -4.42
N LEU A 509 -24.52 -14.01 -5.22
CA LEU A 509 -25.30 -14.74 -6.23
C LEU A 509 -26.17 -15.78 -5.50
N PRO A 510 -27.50 -15.80 -5.71
CA PRO A 510 -28.31 -16.90 -5.21
C PRO A 510 -27.78 -18.22 -5.77
N PRO A 511 -27.81 -19.32 -5.00
CA PRO A 511 -27.42 -20.63 -5.50
C PRO A 511 -28.26 -20.94 -6.74
N SER A 512 -27.60 -21.33 -7.83
CA SER A 512 -28.17 -21.58 -9.15
C SER A 512 -29.48 -22.37 -9.06
N GLY A 513 -30.61 -21.65 -9.17
CA GLY A 513 -31.95 -22.20 -8.98
C GLY A 513 -33.00 -21.10 -8.99
N GLY A 514 -33.19 -20.45 -10.14
CA GLY A 514 -34.28 -19.48 -10.32
C GLY A 514 -33.96 -18.45 -11.39
N THR A 515 -34.53 -18.63 -12.57
CA THR A 515 -34.56 -17.61 -13.62
C THR A 515 -35.37 -16.40 -13.13
N GLY A 516 -34.68 -15.42 -12.56
CA GLY A 516 -35.24 -14.13 -12.21
C GLY A 516 -34.26 -13.03 -12.63
N ASN A 517 -34.54 -12.38 -13.76
CA ASN A 517 -33.82 -11.18 -14.19
C ASN A 517 -33.95 -10.09 -13.12
N VAL A 518 -32.90 -9.90 -12.30
CA VAL A 518 -32.75 -8.65 -11.55
C VAL A 518 -32.04 -7.66 -12.47
N SER A 519 -32.86 -6.97 -13.26
CA SER A 519 -32.46 -5.80 -14.03
C SER A 519 -32.03 -4.70 -13.06
N LEU A 520 -30.74 -4.59 -12.77
CA LEU A 520 -30.20 -3.41 -12.09
C LEU A 520 -30.36 -2.21 -13.03
N ASN A 521 -31.24 -1.28 -12.66
CA ASN A 521 -31.49 -0.03 -13.37
C ASN A 521 -30.20 0.81 -13.45
N MET A 522 -29.51 0.69 -14.58
CA MET A 522 -28.29 1.43 -14.93
C MET A 522 -28.60 2.81 -15.54
N SER A 523 -29.71 3.44 -15.15
CA SER A 523 -30.24 4.66 -15.78
C SER A 523 -29.93 5.96 -15.02
N ILE A 524 -29.43 5.90 -13.78
CA ILE A 524 -29.14 7.11 -12.98
C ILE A 524 -27.67 7.55 -13.12
N ILE A 525 -26.75 6.69 -13.58
CA ILE A 525 -25.30 6.96 -13.59
C ILE A 525 -24.84 7.76 -14.84
N ASN A 526 -25.60 7.78 -15.93
CA ASN A 526 -25.16 8.40 -17.18
C ASN A 526 -25.44 9.91 -17.33
N ARG A 527 -26.06 10.58 -16.35
CA ARG A 527 -26.28 12.05 -16.44
C ARG A 527 -25.13 12.90 -15.87
N SER A 528 -24.25 12.33 -15.04
CA SER A 528 -23.18 13.10 -14.38
C SER A 528 -21.79 12.92 -14.99
N ASN A 529 -21.60 11.94 -15.89
CA ASN A 529 -20.31 11.67 -16.55
C ASN A 529 -19.95 12.64 -17.69
N ASN A 530 -20.81 13.61 -18.01
CA ASN A 530 -20.61 14.55 -19.13
C ASN A 530 -20.27 15.99 -18.74
N LYS A 531 -19.80 16.24 -17.50
CA LYS A 531 -19.11 17.49 -17.19
C LYS A 531 -17.60 17.30 -17.31
N CYS A 532 -17.10 17.25 -18.54
CA CYS A 532 -15.76 17.76 -18.79
C CYS A 532 -15.83 19.27 -18.55
N LEU A 533 -15.31 19.75 -17.43
CA LEU A 533 -14.89 21.14 -17.31
C LEU A 533 -13.80 21.35 -18.37
N LYS A 534 -14.20 21.91 -19.52
CA LYS A 534 -13.26 22.55 -20.43
C LYS A 534 -12.81 23.82 -19.72
N ILE A 535 -11.55 23.86 -19.28
CA ILE A 535 -10.83 25.10 -19.03
C ILE A 535 -9.97 25.34 -20.27
#